data_AF-A0A1D8AX59-F1
#
_entry.id   AF-A0A1D8AX59-F1
#
_cell.length_a   1.000
_cell.length_b   1.000
_cell.length_c   1.000
_cell.angle_alpha   90.00
_cell.angle_beta   90.00
_cell.angle_gamma   90.00
#
_symmetry.space_group_name_H-M   'P 1'
#
loop_
_entity.id
_entity.type
_entity.pdbx_description
1 polymer ?
#
loop_
_entity_poly.entity_id
_entity_poly.type
_entity_poly.pdbx_seq_one_letter_code
_entity_poly.pdbx_strand_id
1 'polypeptide(L)' 'MGYRELYFPTLPADKITLNQHPFMSQHPSLKAPGGGVVVKRNVLKRFERVALLKKRGQWKEGDRVQGLRKTKADV' A
#
# COMPACT_ATOMS: atom_id res chain seq x y z
N MET A 1 31.53 -64.26 21.79
CA MET A 1 30.91 -63.63 20.61
C MET A 1 30.02 -62.51 21.13
N GLY A 2 30.60 -61.34 21.35
CA GLY A 2 29.92 -60.21 21.98
C GLY A 2 29.00 -59.49 21.01
N TYR A 3 27.75 -59.33 21.40
CA TYR A 3 26.72 -58.59 20.69
C TYR A 3 27.11 -57.11 20.72
N ARG A 4 27.63 -56.58 19.60
CA ARG A 4 27.82 -55.14 19.43
C ARG A 4 26.45 -54.51 19.26
N GLU A 5 25.93 -53.92 20.33
CA GLU A 5 24.86 -52.94 20.27
C GLU A 5 25.27 -51.82 19.30
N LEU A 6 24.50 -51.65 18.23
CA LEU A 6 24.64 -50.52 17.33
C LEU A 6 24.02 -49.31 18.04
N TYR A 7 24.88 -48.46 18.61
CA TYR A 7 24.47 -47.17 19.16
C TYR A 7 24.05 -46.24 18.02
N PHE A 8 22.75 -46.17 17.75
CA PHE A 8 22.17 -45.16 16.87
C PHE A 8 21.94 -43.88 17.71
N PRO A 9 22.64 -42.78 17.44
CA PRO A 9 22.35 -41.52 18.13
C PRO A 9 20.99 -41.01 17.65
N THR A 10 20.01 -40.95 18.55
CA THR A 10 18.74 -40.28 18.28
C THR A 10 19.01 -38.78 18.21
N LEU A 11 18.91 -38.20 17.00
CA LEU A 11 18.99 -36.76 16.78
C LEU A 11 17.95 -36.06 17.67
N PRO A 12 18.32 -35.01 18.43
CA PRO A 12 17.32 -34.21 19.11
C PRO A 12 16.46 -33.53 18.04
N ALA A 13 15.16 -33.81 18.09
CA ALA A 13 14.17 -33.08 17.31
C ALA A 13 14.16 -31.62 17.77
N ASP A 14 14.95 -30.79 17.10
CA ASP A 14 14.91 -29.35 17.25
C ASP A 14 13.65 -28.84 16.56
N LYS A 15 12.91 -28.07 17.34
CA LYS A 15 11.50 -27.77 17.15
C LYS A 15 11.37 -26.93 15.89
N ILE A 16 10.50 -27.36 14.98
CA ILE A 16 10.10 -26.60 13.81
C ILE A 16 9.44 -25.30 14.29
N THR A 17 10.17 -24.20 14.30
CA THR A 17 9.57 -22.86 14.40
C THR A 17 9.49 -22.27 13.01
N LEU A 18 8.32 -22.50 12.42
CA LEU A 18 7.61 -21.76 11.36
C LEU A 18 8.34 -20.54 10.81
N ASN A 19 8.57 -20.52 9.49
CA ASN A 19 8.36 -19.34 8.64
C ASN A 19 8.26 -19.77 7.16
N GLN A 20 7.32 -20.68 6.89
CA GLN A 20 6.69 -20.76 5.58
C GLN A 20 5.37 -19.98 5.68
N HIS A 21 4.93 -19.00 4.87
CA HIS A 21 5.27 -18.35 3.59
C HIS A 21 4.35 -17.07 3.51
N PRO A 22 4.41 -16.10 2.55
CA PRO A 22 5.00 -16.20 1.22
C PRO A 22 5.91 -15.04 0.79
N PHE A 23 6.75 -15.40 -0.17
CA PHE A 23 7.24 -14.55 -1.24
C PHE A 23 6.18 -13.51 -1.66
N MET A 24 6.60 -12.23 -1.75
CA MET A 24 5.80 -11.00 -1.91
C MET A 24 5.27 -10.36 -0.61
N SER A 25 6.13 -10.17 0.39
CA SER A 25 5.91 -9.08 1.36
C SER A 25 6.38 -7.75 0.73
N GLN A 26 5.52 -6.72 0.73
CA GLN A 26 5.91 -5.39 0.26
C GLN A 26 7.02 -4.84 1.16
N HIS A 27 8.18 -4.52 0.57
CA HIS A 27 9.31 -3.97 1.33
C HIS A 27 8.91 -2.68 2.06
N PRO A 28 9.33 -2.45 3.32
CA PRO A 28 8.91 -1.28 4.12
C PRO A 28 9.15 0.08 3.47
N SER A 29 10.16 0.20 2.60
CA SER A 29 10.43 1.43 1.83
C SER A 29 9.30 1.82 0.87
N LEU A 30 8.48 0.86 0.44
CA LEU A 30 7.34 1.10 -0.44
C LEU A 30 6.02 1.26 0.33
N LYS A 31 6.04 1.11 1.66
CA LYS A 31 4.85 1.35 2.48
C LYS A 31 4.59 2.84 2.52
N ALA A 32 3.36 3.24 2.17
CA ALA A 32 2.92 4.60 2.39
C ALA A 32 3.00 4.92 3.91
N PRO A 33 3.39 6.14 4.30
CA PRO A 33 3.38 6.56 5.70
C PRO A 33 1.95 6.36 6.24
N GLY A 34 1.76 5.44 7.20
CA GLY A 34 0.46 5.15 7.81
C GLY A 34 -0.23 3.84 7.42
N GLY A 35 0.40 2.95 6.63
CA GLY A 35 -0.05 1.54 6.51
C GLY A 35 -1.30 1.27 5.68
N GLY A 36 -1.91 2.31 5.10
CA GLY A 36 -3.01 2.20 4.13
C GLY A 36 -2.64 2.74 2.76
N VAL A 37 -3.30 2.26 1.71
CA VAL A 37 -3.30 2.92 0.40
C VAL A 37 -4.02 4.26 0.59
N VAL A 38 -3.27 5.31 0.96
CA VAL A 38 -3.76 6.67 0.88
C VAL A 38 -3.92 6.96 -0.61
N VAL A 39 -5.14 6.85 -1.12
CA VAL A 39 -5.46 7.12 -2.53
C VAL A 39 -5.31 8.63 -2.76
N LYS A 40 -4.07 9.11 -2.80
CA LYS A 40 -3.71 10.44 -3.27
C LYS A 40 -3.79 10.42 -4.79
N ARG A 41 -5.02 10.53 -5.28
CA ARG A 41 -5.29 10.59 -6.71
C ARG A 41 -4.85 11.95 -7.25
N ASN A 42 -3.85 11.93 -8.13
CA ASN A 42 -3.35 13.14 -8.79
C ASN A 42 -4.38 13.75 -9.76
N VAL A 43 -5.26 12.90 -10.32
CA VAL A 43 -6.28 13.30 -11.28
C VAL A 43 -7.60 13.53 -10.56
N LEU A 44 -7.99 14.80 -10.45
CA LEU A 44 -9.29 15.20 -9.94
C LEU A 44 -10.36 15.02 -11.01
N LYS A 45 -11.55 14.57 -10.59
CA LYS A 45 -12.72 14.54 -11.47
C LYS A 45 -13.19 15.97 -11.74
N ARG A 46 -13.92 16.15 -12.84
CA ARG A 46 -14.33 17.49 -13.31
C ARG A 46 -15.16 18.25 -12.26
N PHE A 47 -16.06 17.57 -11.54
CA PHE A 47 -16.88 18.18 -10.49
C PHE A 47 -16.05 18.67 -9.29
N GLU A 48 -14.97 17.96 -8.93
CA GLU A 48 -14.04 18.40 -7.89
C GLU A 48 -13.26 19.63 -8.32
N ARG A 49 -12.86 19.68 -9.59
CA ARG A 49 -12.22 20.88 -10.16
C ARG A 49 -13.16 22.08 -10.10
N VAL A 50 -14.45 21.91 -10.41
CA VAL A 50 -15.46 22.98 -10.28
C VAL A 50 -15.61 23.41 -8.83
N ALA A 51 -15.77 22.46 -7.89
CA ALA A 51 -15.90 22.77 -6.47
C ALA A 51 -14.67 23.53 -5.92
N LEU A 52 -13.46 23.12 -6.34
CA LEU A 52 -12.21 23.76 -5.99
C LEU A 52 -12.10 25.18 -6.59
N LEU A 53 -12.52 25.37 -7.84
CA LEU A 53 -12.56 26.70 -8.46
C LEU A 53 -13.62 27.61 -7.83
N LYS A 54 -14.77 27.05 -7.43
CA LYS A 54 -15.82 27.76 -6.69
C LYS A 54 -15.30 28.24 -5.33
N LYS A 55 -14.60 27.37 -4.58
CA LYS A 55 -13.92 27.73 -3.32
C LYS A 55 -12.91 28.86 -3.51
N ARG A 56 -12.20 28.88 -4.65
CA ARG A 56 -11.22 29.92 -5.01
C ARG A 56 -11.85 31.17 -5.64
N GLY A 57 -13.17 31.22 -5.81
CA GLY A 57 -13.88 32.34 -6.46
C GLY A 57 -13.59 32.50 -7.97
N GLN A 58 -12.98 31.50 -8.61
CA GLN A 58 -12.59 31.53 -10.02
C GLN A 58 -13.66 30.95 -10.96
N TRP A 59 -14.76 30.45 -10.41
CA TRP A 59 -15.87 29.88 -11.16
C TRP A 59 -17.18 30.25 -10.45
N LYS A 60 -18.14 30.78 -11.21
CA LYS A 60 -19.44 31.23 -10.71
C LYS A 60 -20.55 30.28 -11.16
N GLU A 61 -21.67 30.27 -10.45
CA GLU A 61 -22.85 29.53 -10.88
C GLU A 61 -23.37 30.09 -12.20
N GLY A 62 -23.56 29.19 -13.18
CA GLY A 62 -23.90 29.54 -14.55
C GLY A 62 -22.72 29.52 -15.53
N ASP A 63 -21.48 29.51 -15.04
CA ASP A 63 -20.31 29.35 -15.92
C ASP A 63 -20.24 27.94 -16.54
N ARG A 64 -19.58 27.83 -17.69
CA ARG A 64 -19.45 26.56 -18.39
C ARG A 64 -18.57 25.58 -17.60
N VAL A 65 -19.00 24.31 -17.50
CA VAL A 65 -18.28 23.22 -16.78
C VAL A 65 -17.14 22.59 -17.61
N GLN A 66 -16.94 23.08 -18.82
CA GLN A 66 -15.96 22.58 -19.80
C GLN A 66 -15.01 23.71 -20.21
N GLY A 67 -13.75 23.38 -20.52
CA GLY A 67 -12.68 24.37 -20.69
C GLY A 67 -12.17 24.99 -19.39
N LEU A 68 -12.36 24.33 -18.24
CA LEU A 68 -11.95 24.83 -16.92
C LEU A 68 -10.44 25.12 -16.88
N ARG A 69 -10.06 26.24 -16.24
CA ARG A 69 -8.68 26.62 -15.94
C ARG A 69 -7.91 25.46 -15.29
N LYS A 70 -6.63 25.32 -15.60
CA LYS A 70 -5.77 24.28 -15.00
C LYS A 70 -5.72 24.50 -13.48
N THR A 71 -6.07 23.45 -12.73
CA THR A 71 -6.15 23.46 -11.26
C THR A 71 -5.09 22.54 -10.69
N LYS A 72 -4.27 23.04 -9.77
CA LYS A 72 -3.52 22.19 -8.83
C LYS A 72 -4.46 21.78 -7.69
N ALA A 73 -4.38 20.52 -7.27
CA ALA A 73 -5.05 20.03 -6.06
C ALA A 73 -4.61 20.87 -4.85
N ASP A 74 -5.52 21.11 -3.90
CA ASP A 74 -5.11 21.60 -2.58
C ASP A 74 -4.34 20.46 -1.89
N VAL A 75 -3.21 20.82 -1.29
CA VAL A 75 -2.31 19.91 -0.58
C VAL A 75 -3.01 19.30 0.63
#